data_AF-A0AAU6Y1C4-F1
#
_entry.id   AF-A0AAU6Y1C4-F1
#
_cell.length_a   1.000
_cell.length_b   1.000
_cell.length_c   1.000
_cell.angle_alpha   90.00
_cell.angle_beta   90.00
_cell.angle_gamma   90.00
#
_symmetry.space_group_name_H-M   'P 1'
#
loop_
_entity.id
_entity.type
_entity.pdbx_description
1 polymer ?
#
loop_
_entity_poly.entity_id
_entity_poly.type
_entity_poly.pdbx_seq_one_letter_code
_entity_poly.pdbx_strand_id
1 'polypeptide(L)'
;MKGQQVKSPILHTAISELELSTDFKDCCQKMGFRTLQDIISTGWVSLTKYEHFNYRWFGELLKFLEANYLLLDMPPKPDTFH
;
A
#
# COMPACT_ATOMS: atom_id res chain seq x y z
N MET A 1 1.94 25.96 -6.43
CA MET A 1 3.34 25.49 -6.43
C MET A 1 3.31 24.02 -6.03
N LYS A 2 3.66 23.11 -6.96
CA LYS A 2 3.55 21.65 -6.75
C LYS A 2 4.72 21.18 -5.89
N GLY A 3 4.47 21.07 -4.58
CA GLY A 3 5.44 20.66 -3.59
C GLY A 3 5.82 19.20 -3.78
N GLN A 4 7.02 19.00 -4.31
CA GLN A 4 7.95 17.93 -3.96
C GLN A 4 7.61 16.49 -4.39
N GLN A 5 7.92 16.18 -5.64
CA GLN A 5 8.37 14.86 -6.09
C GLN A 5 9.72 14.51 -5.43
N VAL A 6 9.72 14.20 -4.13
CA VAL A 6 10.73 13.30 -3.57
C VAL A 6 9.99 12.01 -3.41
N LYS A 7 10.13 11.09 -4.37
CA LYS A 7 9.64 9.72 -4.24
C LYS A 7 10.16 9.20 -2.90
N SER A 8 9.29 9.15 -1.91
CA SER A 8 9.68 8.91 -0.52
C SER A 8 10.49 7.61 -0.51
N PRO A 9 11.69 7.58 0.10
CA PRO A 9 12.55 6.39 0.10
C PRO A 9 11.83 5.14 0.63
N ILE A 10 10.81 5.37 1.46
CA ILE A 10 9.88 4.36 2.00
C ILE A 10 9.10 3.58 0.93
N LEU A 11 8.93 4.11 -0.28
CA LEU A 11 8.31 3.39 -1.40
C LEU A 11 9.17 2.20 -1.84
N HIS A 12 10.50 2.37 -1.83
CA HIS A 12 11.46 1.33 -2.18
C HIS A 12 11.86 0.47 -0.98
N THR A 13 11.39 0.82 0.23
CA THR A 13 11.63 0.01 1.43
C THR A 13 10.93 -1.34 1.30
N ALA A 14 11.66 -2.39 1.69
CA ALA A 14 11.12 -3.74 1.68
C ALA A 14 9.99 -3.87 2.70
N ILE A 15 8.96 -4.66 2.38
CA ILE A 15 7.84 -4.89 3.31
C ILE A 15 8.33 -5.41 4.68
N SER A 16 9.39 -6.22 4.68
CA SER A 16 10.02 -6.74 5.90
C SER A 16 10.60 -5.65 6.80
N GLU A 17 11.08 -4.54 6.22
CA GLU A 17 11.69 -3.41 6.93
C GLU A 17 10.66 -2.38 7.42
N LEU A 18 9.42 -2.45 6.95
CA LEU A 18 8.35 -1.58 7.43
C LEU A 18 8.00 -1.92 8.88
N GLU A 19 7.75 -0.89 9.69
CA GLU A 19 7.25 -1.02 11.07
C GLU A 19 5.75 -1.32 11.07
N LEU A 20 5.37 -2.43 10.41
CA LEU A 20 4.00 -2.93 10.30
C LEU A 20 3.87 -4.30 10.95
N SER A 21 2.63 -4.69 11.21
CA SER A 21 2.28 -5.96 11.84
C SER A 21 2.81 -7.16 11.06
N THR A 22 3.12 -8.25 11.78
CA THR A 22 3.57 -9.50 11.17
C THR A 22 2.53 -10.06 10.18
N ASP A 23 1.24 -9.92 10.49
CA ASP A 23 0.13 -10.28 9.59
C ASP A 23 0.18 -9.53 8.25
N PHE A 24 0.50 -8.23 8.29
CA PHE A 24 0.67 -7.42 7.08
C PHE A 24 1.80 -7.97 6.21
N LYS A 25 2.95 -8.25 6.83
CA LYS A 25 4.13 -8.77 6.13
C LYS A 25 3.85 -10.15 5.52
N ASP A 26 3.19 -11.04 6.27
CA ASP A 26 2.79 -12.36 5.79
C ASP A 26 1.81 -12.27 4.61
N CYS A 27 0.78 -11.43 4.70
CA CYS A 27 -0.18 -11.23 3.61
C CYS A 27 0.50 -10.69 2.34
N CYS A 28 1.37 -9.69 2.49
CA CYS A 28 2.12 -9.12 1.37
C CYS A 28 3.05 -10.15 0.73
N GLN A 29 3.76 -10.94 1.54
CA GLN A 29 4.65 -11.99 1.05
C GLN A 29 3.87 -13.09 0.31
N LYS A 30 2.69 -13.50 0.82
CA LYS A 30 1.79 -14.46 0.16
C LYS A 30 1.24 -13.93 -1.17
N MET A 31 1.05 -12.62 -1.29
CA MET A 31 0.65 -11.97 -2.54
C MET A 31 1.83 -11.74 -3.51
N GLY A 32 3.07 -11.96 -3.05
CA GLY A 32 4.27 -11.73 -3.85
C GLY A 32 4.81 -10.30 -3.82
N PHE A 33 4.23 -9.41 -3.00
CA PHE A 33 4.68 -8.03 -2.87
C PHE A 33 5.98 -7.93 -2.08
N ARG A 34 6.99 -7.27 -2.67
CA ARG A 34 8.32 -7.11 -2.06
C ARG A 34 8.56 -5.73 -1.45
N THR A 35 7.97 -4.69 -2.04
CA THR A 35 8.16 -3.30 -1.65
C THR A 35 6.84 -2.57 -1.55
N LEU A 36 6.81 -1.46 -0.82
CA LEU A 36 5.62 -0.63 -0.69
C LEU A 36 5.13 -0.09 -2.06
N GLN A 37 6.07 0.25 -2.95
CA GLN A 37 5.77 0.71 -4.30
C GLN A 37 4.97 -0.33 -5.10
N ASP A 38 5.27 -1.61 -4.93
CA ASP A 38 4.61 -2.71 -5.64
C ASP A 38 3.11 -2.76 -5.28
N ILE A 39 2.81 -2.56 -3.99
CA ILE A 39 1.44 -2.50 -3.46
C ILE A 39 0.70 -1.28 -3.97
N ILE A 40 1.33 -0.10 -3.87
CA ILE A 40 0.74 1.18 -4.32
C ILE A 40 0.47 1.14 -5.82
N SER A 41 1.43 0.64 -6.61
CA SER A 41 1.32 0.52 -8.07
C SER A 41 0.25 -0.49 -8.49
N THR A 42 -0.02 -1.52 -7.68
CA THR A 42 -1.11 -2.47 -7.91
C THR A 42 -2.46 -1.77 -7.76
N GLY A 43 -2.60 -0.93 -6.73
CA GLY A 43 -3.77 -0.10 -6.52
C GLY A 43 -4.97 -0.81 -5.89
N TRP A 44 -5.92 -0.02 -5.39
CA TRP A 44 -7.03 -0.50 -4.55
C TRP A 44 -7.81 -1.65 -5.20
N VAL A 45 -8.27 -1.46 -6.44
CA VAL A 45 -9.11 -2.44 -7.14
C VAL A 45 -8.39 -3.75 -7.33
N SER A 46 -7.14 -3.70 -7.79
CA SER A 46 -6.37 -4.89 -8.07
C SER A 46 -6.06 -5.64 -6.77
N LEU A 47 -5.71 -4.93 -5.69
CA LEU A 47 -5.48 -5.53 -4.37
C LEU A 47 -6.70 -6.29 -3.87
N THR A 48 -7.90 -5.73 -4.01
CA THR A 48 -9.14 -6.42 -3.59
C THR A 48 -9.44 -7.72 -4.33
N LYS A 49 -8.76 -7.98 -5.47
CA LYS A 49 -8.93 -9.21 -6.27
C LYS A 49 -7.96 -10.32 -5.89
N TYR A 50 -6.98 -10.08 -5.01
CA TYR A 50 -6.05 -11.13 -4.57
C TYR A 50 -6.71 -12.08 -3.57
N GLU A 51 -6.45 -13.38 -3.69
CA GLU A 51 -7.03 -14.43 -2.84
C GLU A 51 -6.75 -14.20 -1.34
N HIS A 52 -5.58 -13.68 -1.00
CA HIS A 52 -5.17 -13.44 0.38
C HIS A 52 -5.52 -12.03 0.88
N PHE A 53 -6.29 -11.26 0.11
CA PHE A 53 -6.65 -9.90 0.47
C PHE A 53 -7.60 -9.87 1.67
N ASN A 54 -7.30 -9.00 2.63
CA ASN A 54 -8.22 -8.71 3.71
C ASN A 54 -8.16 -7.24 4.14
N TYR A 55 -9.30 -6.75 4.62
CA TYR A 55 -9.44 -5.35 5.07
C TYR A 55 -8.61 -5.03 6.32
N ARG A 56 -8.12 -6.04 7.04
CA ARG A 56 -7.38 -5.83 8.29
C ARG A 56 -5.98 -5.30 8.01
N TRP A 57 -5.17 -6.06 7.26
CA TRP A 57 -3.84 -5.59 6.86
C TRP A 57 -3.94 -4.39 5.93
N PHE A 58 -4.98 -4.33 5.09
CA PHE A 58 -5.19 -3.20 4.20
C PHE A 58 -5.50 -1.92 4.98
N GLY A 59 -6.30 -2.00 6.06
CA GLY A 59 -6.51 -0.86 6.96
C GLY A 59 -5.22 -0.39 7.63
N GLU A 60 -4.33 -1.32 8.01
CA GLU A 60 -3.00 -0.96 8.52
C GLU A 60 -2.14 -0.27 7.45
N LEU A 61 -2.15 -0.77 6.22
CA LEU A 61 -1.49 -0.12 5.09
C LEU A 61 -1.96 1.32 4.93
N LEU A 62 -3.28 1.54 4.89
CA LEU A 62 -3.85 2.88 4.70
C LEU A 62 -3.42 3.84 5.81
N LYS A 63 -3.45 3.39 7.07
CA LYS A 63 -2.95 4.18 8.21
C LYS A 63 -1.47 4.52 8.08
N PHE A 64 -0.67 3.56 7.64
CA PHE A 64 0.76 3.76 7.42
C PHE A 64 1.02 4.76 6.28
N LEU A 65 0.31 4.61 5.16
CA LEU A 65 0.40 5.54 4.04
C LEU A 65 -0.07 6.94 4.44
N GLU A 66 -1.14 7.06 5.22
CA GLU A 66 -1.65 8.33 5.75
C GLU A 66 -0.61 9.00 6.66
N ALA A 67 -0.04 8.25 7.61
CA ALA A 67 1.00 8.75 8.52
C ALA A 67 2.26 9.23 7.79
N ASN A 68 2.55 8.66 6.61
CA ASN A 68 3.70 9.01 5.78
C ASN A 68 3.33 9.96 4.62
N TYR A 69 2.10 10.50 4.58
CA TYR A 69 1.59 11.37 3.50
C TYR A 69 1.67 10.75 2.09
N LEU A 70 1.68 9.41 2.02
CA LEU A 70 1.75 8.62 0.78
C LEU A 70 0.41 8.10 0.30
N LEU A 71 -0.66 8.29 1.08
CA LEU A 71 -1.99 7.82 0.70
C LEU A 71 -2.45 8.41 -0.65
N LEU A 72 -1.98 9.62 -0.98
CA LEU A 72 -2.26 10.30 -2.24
C LEU A 72 -1.56 9.69 -3.47
N ASP A 73 -0.50 8.91 -3.26
CA ASP A 73 0.22 8.21 -4.33
C ASP A 73 -0.50 6.90 -4.73
N MET A 74 -1.37 6.39 -3.87
CA MET A 74 -2.18 5.23 -4.18
C MET A 74 -3.37 5.61 -5.06
N PRO A 75 -3.64 4.87 -6.15
CA PRO A 75 -4.83 5.13 -6.94
C PRO A 75 -6.07 4.96 -6.05
N PRO A 76 -6.97 5.96 -6.05
CA PRO A 76 -8.11 5.98 -5.14
C PRO A 76 -9.02 4.78 -5.40
N LYS A 77 -9.86 4.47 -4.41
CA LYS A 77 -10.99 3.56 -4.63
C LYS A 77 -11.72 4.03 -5.92
N PRO A 78 -12.12 3.12 -6.82
CA PRO A 78 -12.95 3.51 -7.93
C PRO A 78 -14.22 4.10 -7.32
N ASP A 79 -14.50 5.36 -7.58
CA ASP A 79 -15.76 5.94 -7.20
C ASP A 79 -16.85 5.20 -7.96
N THR A 80 -17.57 4.32 -7.25
CA THR A 80 -18.74 3.63 -7.76
C THR A 80 -19.87 4.64 -7.95
N PHE A 81 -19.75 5.52 -8.94
CA PHE A 81 -20.82 6.34 -9.47
C PHE A 81 -20.60 6.54 -10.97
N HIS A 82 -21.22 5.65 -11.74
CA HIS A 82 -21.75 5.96 -13.06
C HIS A 82 -23.18 5.44 -13.10
#